data_AF-A0A015ZC73-F1
#
_entry.id   AF-A0A015ZC73-F1
#
_cell.length_a   1.000
_cell.length_b   1.000
_cell.length_c   1.000
_cell.angle_alpha   90.00
_cell.angle_beta   90.00
_cell.angle_gamma   90.00
#
_symmetry.space_group_name_H-M   'P 1'
#
loop_
_entity.id
_entity.type
_entity.pdbx_description
1 polymer ?
#
loop_
_entity_poly.entity_id
_entity_poly.type
_entity_poly.pdbx_seq_one_letter_code
_entity_poly.pdbx_strand_id
1 'polypeptide(L)' 'MIKCNVTVCGVIGRNASIRTNKEGKTFLVFPLRVMIPDTDGKTMPIEVDVSKDTAGEEVSNYRNGSR' A
#
# COMPACT_ATOMS: atom_id res chain seq x y z
N MET A 1 1.32 10.71 -19.39
CA MET A 1 1.32 10.30 -17.97
C MET A 1 2.01 11.39 -17.16
N ILE A 2 1.34 11.94 -16.15
CA ILE A 2 2.00 12.84 -15.19
C ILE A 2 2.79 11.96 -14.23
N LYS A 3 4.09 12.25 -14.07
CA LYS A 3 4.92 11.62 -13.06
C LYS A 3 4.74 12.39 -11.75
N CYS A 4 4.28 11.71 -10.71
CA CYS A 4 4.12 12.26 -9.37
C CYS A 4 4.89 11.37 -8.39
N ASN A 5 5.67 11.99 -7.50
CA ASN A 5 6.28 11.31 -6.38
C ASN A 5 5.35 11.49 -5.18
N VAL A 6 4.96 10.39 -4.56
CA VAL A 6 4.07 10.39 -3.40
C VAL A 6 4.80 9.76 -2.23
N THR A 7 4.81 10.45 -1.08
CA THR A 7 5.32 9.92 0.19
C THR A 7 4.16 9.81 1.16
N VAL A 8 4.00 8.64 1.78
CA VAL A 8 2.86 8.34 2.65
C VAL A 8 3.36 7.63 3.91
N CYS A 9 2.88 8.07 5.08
CA CYS A 9 3.06 7.36 6.34
C CYS A 9 1.74 6.69 6.71
N GLY A 10 1.72 5.36 6.80
CA GLY A 10 0.50 4.62 7.07
C GLY A 10 0.78 3.31 7.79
N VAL A 11 -0.29 2.56 8.04
CA VAL A 11 -0.24 1.20 8.57
C VAL A 11 -0.77 0.27 7.50
N ILE A 12 -0.10 -0.85 7.25
CA ILE A 12 -0.60 -1.88 6.34
C ILE A 12 -1.95 -2.38 6.87
N GLY A 13 -3.02 -2.16 6.11
CA GLY A 13 -4.39 -2.48 6.54
C GLY A 13 -4.76 -3.96 6.40
N ARG A 14 -4.04 -4.69 5.52
CA ARG A 14 -4.22 -6.12 5.22
C ARG A 14 -2.88 -6.73 4.79
N ASN A 15 -2.64 -8.00 5.10
CA ASN A 15 -1.44 -8.71 4.66
C ASN A 15 -1.25 -8.58 3.13
N ALA A 16 0.00 -8.43 2.71
CA ALA A 16 0.30 -8.43 1.30
C ALA A 16 0.00 -9.77 0.64
N SER A 17 -0.30 -9.71 -0.66
CA SER A 17 -0.47 -10.87 -1.51
C SER A 17 0.26 -10.66 -2.83
N ILE A 18 0.72 -11.75 -3.44
CA ILE A 18 1.27 -11.72 -4.80
C ILE A 18 0.11 -11.87 -5.77
N ARG A 19 0.06 -11.00 -6.77
CA ARG A 19 -0.83 -11.10 -7.92
C ARG A 19 -0.02 -11.19 -9.20
N THR A 20 -0.65 -11.73 -10.24
CA THR A 20 -0.06 -11.84 -11.57
C THR A 20 -0.94 -11.08 -12.55
N ASN A 21 -0.34 -10.21 -13.37
CA ASN A 21 -1.07 -9.46 -14.39
C ASN A 21 -1.30 -10.32 -15.65
N LYS A 22 -1.98 -9.75 -16.67
CA LYS A 22 -2.24 -10.43 -17.94
C LYS A 22 -0.97 -10.74 -18.75
N GLU A 23 0.13 -10.05 -18.48
CA GLU A 23 1.43 -10.24 -19.13
C GLU A 23 2.31 -11.27 -18.39
N GLY A 24 1.79 -11.90 -17.33
CA GLY A 24 2.52 -12.88 -16.53
C GLY A 24 3.48 -12.27 -15.49
N LYS A 25 3.52 -10.94 -15.35
CA LYS A 25 4.35 -10.25 -14.36
C LYS A 25 3.72 -10.36 -12.97
N THR A 26 4.51 -10.81 -12.00
CA THR A 26 4.10 -10.85 -10.60
C THR A 26 4.35 -9.52 -9.90
N PHE A 27 3.48 -9.16 -8.96
CA PHE A 27 3.59 -7.96 -8.15
C PHE A 27 2.92 -8.15 -6.78
N LEU A 28 3.46 -7.51 -5.75
CA LEU A 28 2.90 -7.41 -4.41
C LEU A 28 1.78 -6.39 -4.42
N VAL A 29 0.70 -6.70 -3.71
CA VAL A 29 -0.37 -5.74 -3.40
C VAL A 29 -0.71 -5.74 -1.92
N PHE A 30 -0.89 -4.54 -1.37
CA PHE A 30 -1.41 -4.32 -0.03
C PHE A 30 -1.94 -2.88 0.11
N PRO A 31 -2.98 -2.65 0.93
CA PRO A 31 -3.44 -1.31 1.24
C PRO A 31 -2.66 -0.72 2.41
N LEU A 32 -2.33 0.57 2.33
CA LEU A 32 -1.91 1.40 3.45
C LEU A 32 -3.11 2.20 3.96
N ARG A 33 -3.41 2.05 5.25
CA ARG A 33 -4.34 2.91 5.98
C ARG A 33 -3.60 4.13 6.48
N VAL A 34 -4.08 5.30 6.10
CA VAL A 34 -3.49 6.59 6.45
C VAL A 34 -4.55 7.41 7.16
N MET A 35 -4.20 7.93 8.33
CA MET A 35 -5.09 8.85 9.05
C MET A 35 -4.80 10.27 8.59
N ILE A 36 -5.77 10.90 7.95
CA ILE A 36 -5.68 12.30 7.53
C ILE A 36 -6.54 13.16 8.46
N PRO A 37 -6.00 14.24 9.05
CA PRO A 37 -6.81 15.20 9.79
C PRO A 37 -7.72 15.97 8.84
N ASP A 38 -9.00 16.01 9.18
CA ASP A 38 -10.00 16.87 8.56
C ASP A 38 -9.97 18.27 9.17
N THR A 39 -10.66 19.24 8.55
CA THR A 39 -10.72 20.64 8.98
C THR A 39 -11.21 20.83 10.41
N ASP A 40 -12.02 19.90 10.92
CA ASP A 40 -12.56 19.92 12.27
C ASP A 40 -11.66 19.21 13.31
N GLY A 41 -10.44 18.82 12.93
CA GLY A 41 -9.51 18.09 13.81
C GLY A 41 -9.88 16.61 14.04
N LYS A 42 -10.94 16.12 13.39
CA LYS A 42 -11.26 14.68 13.32
C LYS A 42 -10.30 14.01 12.35
N THR A 43 -9.87 12.78 12.63
CA THR A 43 -9.05 12.00 11.68
C THR A 43 -9.92 11.05 10.88
N MET A 44 -9.81 11.09 9.56
CA MET A 44 -10.44 10.14 8.66
C MET A 44 -9.42 9.13 8.12
N PRO A 45 -9.71 7.82 8.16
CA PRO A 45 -8.88 6.83 7.50
C PRO A 45 -9.12 6.88 5.98
N ILE A 46 -8.04 6.99 5.21
CA ILE A 46 -8.06 6.68 3.78
C ILE A 46 -7.28 5.37 3.55
N GLU A 47 -7.67 4.63 2.51
CA GLU A 47 -6.87 3.50 2.02
C GLU A 47 -6.13 3.91 0.74
N VAL A 48 -4.82 3.66 0.73
CA VAL A 48 -3.94 3.82 -0.44
C VAL A 48 -3.53 2.43 -0.89
N ASP A 49 -4.03 2.00 -2.04
CA ASP A 49 -3.63 0.71 -2.62
C ASP A 49 -2.22 0.81 -3.19
N VAL A 50 -1.30 0.01 -2.65
CA VAL A 50 0.08 -0.09 -3.09
C VAL A 50 0.22 -1.31 -3.99
N SER A 51 0.82 -1.12 -5.16
CA SER A 51 1.30 -2.20 -6.03
C SER A 51 2.80 -2.03 -6.22
N LYS A 52 3.55 -3.11 -6.04
CA LYS A 52 5.02 -3.10 -6.09
C LYS A 52 5.51 -4.35 -6.79
N ASP A 53 6.50 -4.21 -7.67
CA ASP A 53 7.12 -5.37 -8.31
C ASP A 53 7.78 -6.29 -7.27
N THR A 54 7.60 -7.60 -7.41
CA THR A 54 8.03 -8.66 -6.48
C THR A 54 9.53 -8.94 -6.47
N ALA A 55 10.39 -8.04 -6.94
CA ALA A 55 11.82 -8.24 -7.29
C ALA A 55 12.73 -8.78 -6.14
N GLY A 56 12.48 -9.99 -5.66
CA GLY A 56 13.14 -10.62 -4.52
C GLY A 56 12.53 -10.30 -3.15
N GLU A 57 11.42 -9.56 -3.06
CA GLU A 57 10.85 -9.18 -1.77
C GLU A 57 9.91 -10.23 -1.19
N GLU A 58 10.14 -10.58 0.07
CA GLU A 58 9.26 -11.50 0.78
C GLU A 58 7.95 -10.82 1.21
N VAL A 59 6.83 -11.44 0.82
CA VAL A 59 5.48 -11.08 1.30
C VAL A 59 5.42 -11.02 2.83
N SER A 60 6.24 -11.84 3.49
CA SER A 60 6.36 -11.96 4.93
C SER A 60 6.68 -10.62 5.62
N ASN A 61 7.32 -9.68 4.93
CA ASN A 61 7.69 -8.36 5.46
C ASN A 61 6.51 -7.37 5.47
N TYR A 62 5.44 -7.67 4.73
CA TYR A 62 4.31 -6.77 4.52
C TYR A 62 3.04 -7.30 5.19
N ARG A 63 3.01 -7.26 6.52
CA ARG A 63 1.90 -7.80 7.33
C ARG A 63 0.95 -6.71 7.79
N ASN A 64 -0.31 -7.07 7.96
CA ASN A 64 -1.31 -6.23 8.61
C ASN A 64 -0.79 -5.68 9.95
N GLY A 65 -0.92 -4.38 10.17
CA GLY A 65 -0.45 -3.69 11.37
C GLY A 65 1.00 -3.17 11.28
N SER A 66 1.77 -3.53 10.25
CA SER A 66 3.13 -3.01 10.05
C SER A 66 3.13 -1.56 9.56
N ARG A 67 4.19 -0.81 9.85
CA ARG A 67 4.38 0.60 9.47
C ARG A 67 5.63 0.77 8.61
#